data_AF-A0A926UKA4-F1
#
_entry.id   AF-A0A926UKA4-F1
#
_cell.length_a   1.000
_cell.length_b   1.000
_cell.length_c   1.000
_cell.angle_alpha   90.00
_cell.angle_beta   90.00
_cell.angle_gamma   90.00
#
_symmetry.space_group_name_H-M   'P 1'
#
loop_
_entity.id
_entity.type
_entity.pdbx_description
1 polymer ?
#
loop_
_entity_poly.entity_id
_entity_poly.type
_entity_poly.pdbx_seq_one_letter_code
_entity_poly.pdbx_strand_id
1 'polypeptide(L)'
;MKQLFLKDIQEIKRNPQGKGYLIIFNDGRTILIHKRRTIPALLTLIKYGEGCESDLTTASNNLQEIKEELKGKIPDHLIQDSYADANKPFSELWNEEGFYFIKNPPGEKRNGSQKYILNITDHDQLFTVNKKAERKLPSPVIQIEILKQQLNKCNFCGSIIKKNQQIQPNTYAKDRVKLVWDHRIPVEKGGNSEDNNFQALCFYCNKCKWQICNICEYGSDKCLECVLAFPEQTNIIFPTQENITDRLNRKHD
;
A
#
# COMPACT_ATOMS: atom_id res chain seq x y z
N MET A 1 -19.23 3.06 -18.79
CA MET A 1 -18.56 3.64 -17.61
C MET A 1 -19.59 4.39 -16.80
N LYS A 2 -19.86 3.95 -15.57
CA LYS A 2 -20.90 4.57 -14.73
C LYS A 2 -20.23 5.31 -13.58
N GLN A 3 -20.33 6.63 -13.58
CA GLN A 3 -19.97 7.45 -12.43
C GLN A 3 -20.79 7.00 -11.21
N LEU A 4 -20.14 6.95 -10.05
CA LEU A 4 -20.75 6.56 -8.78
C LEU A 4 -21.01 7.80 -7.96
N PHE A 5 -22.14 7.81 -7.26
CA PHE A 5 -22.51 8.86 -6.32
C PHE A 5 -22.91 8.23 -4.99
N LEU A 6 -22.74 8.95 -3.88
CA LEU A 6 -23.15 8.44 -2.56
C LEU A 6 -24.67 8.23 -2.47
N LYS A 7 -25.46 9.08 -3.12
CA LYS A 7 -26.92 8.86 -3.26
C LYS A 7 -27.29 7.50 -3.86
N ASP A 8 -26.41 6.88 -4.65
CA ASP A 8 -26.65 5.57 -5.27
C ASP A 8 -26.31 4.39 -4.34
N ILE A 9 -25.72 4.65 -3.17
CA ILE A 9 -25.53 3.64 -2.13
C ILE A 9 -26.90 3.30 -1.55
N GLN A 10 -27.24 2.02 -1.53
CA GLN A 10 -28.43 1.47 -0.89
C GLN A 10 -28.18 1.30 0.60
N GLU A 11 -27.09 0.63 0.97
CA GLU A 11 -26.72 0.37 2.36
C GLU A 11 -25.22 0.09 2.53
N ILE A 12 -24.68 0.37 3.72
CA ILE A 12 -23.36 -0.14 4.14
C ILE A 12 -23.52 -1.01 5.37
N LYS A 13 -23.20 -2.30 5.25
CA LYS A 13 -23.37 -3.28 6.32
C LYS A 13 -22.16 -4.17 6.50
N ARG A 14 -22.07 -4.85 7.64
CA ARG A 14 -21.03 -5.86 7.88
C ARG A 14 -21.21 -7.02 6.91
N ASN A 15 -20.11 -7.55 6.37
CA ASN A 15 -20.15 -8.70 5.48
C ASN A 15 -20.68 -9.94 6.24
N PRO A 16 -21.85 -10.50 5.86
CA PRO A 16 -22.41 -11.67 6.55
C PRO A 16 -21.62 -12.96 6.27
N GLN A 17 -20.85 -13.01 5.18
CA GLN A 17 -20.09 -14.18 4.76
C GLN A 17 -18.62 -14.16 5.24
N GLY A 18 -18.21 -13.16 6.02
CA GLY A 18 -16.83 -13.11 6.50
C GLY A 18 -16.39 -11.78 7.11
N LYS A 19 -15.13 -11.42 6.89
CA LYS A 19 -14.54 -10.18 7.41
C LYS A 19 -14.86 -9.00 6.50
N GLY A 20 -15.10 -7.84 7.09
CA GLY A 20 -15.27 -6.58 6.38
C GLY A 20 -16.70 -6.06 6.34
N TYR A 21 -16.93 -5.16 5.39
CA TYR A 21 -18.13 -4.40 5.15
C TYR A 21 -18.45 -4.42 3.66
N LEU A 22 -19.73 -4.45 3.33
CA LEU A 22 -20.25 -4.36 1.98
C LEU A 22 -20.85 -2.97 1.80
N ILE A 23 -20.42 -2.25 0.76
CA ILE A 23 -21.06 -1.03 0.28
C ILE A 23 -21.90 -1.45 -0.93
N ILE A 24 -23.22 -1.50 -0.75
CA ILE A 24 -24.17 -2.02 -1.73
C ILE A 24 -24.81 -0.84 -2.44
N PHE A 25 -24.79 -0.83 -3.77
CA PHE A 25 -25.40 0.20 -4.60
C PHE A 25 -26.80 -0.23 -5.06
N ASN A 26 -27.63 0.74 -5.43
CA ASN A 26 -29.01 0.53 -5.90
C ASN A 26 -29.09 -0.35 -7.16
N ASP A 27 -27.99 -0.48 -7.92
CA ASP A 27 -27.89 -1.36 -9.08
C ASP A 27 -27.40 -2.78 -8.74
N GLY A 28 -27.30 -3.11 -7.45
CA GLY A 28 -26.89 -4.42 -6.94
C GLY A 28 -25.37 -4.64 -6.90
N ARG A 29 -24.56 -3.75 -7.50
CA ARG A 29 -23.10 -3.86 -7.41
C ARG A 29 -22.64 -3.59 -6.00
N THR A 30 -21.59 -4.30 -5.58
CA THR A 30 -21.11 -4.27 -4.20
C THR A 30 -19.60 -4.08 -4.15
N ILE A 31 -19.13 -3.16 -3.30
CA ILE A 31 -17.71 -3.01 -2.95
C ILE A 31 -17.48 -3.71 -1.61
N LEU A 32 -16.47 -4.58 -1.55
CA LEU A 32 -16.03 -5.21 -0.30
C LEU A 32 -14.86 -4.41 0.29
N ILE A 33 -15.00 -3.98 1.55
CA ILE A 33 -13.97 -3.29 2.33
C ILE A 33 -13.68 -4.09 3.60
N HIS A 34 -12.45 -4.54 3.79
CA HIS A 34 -12.06 -5.32 4.97
C HIS A 34 -11.85 -4.46 6.22
N LYS A 35 -11.25 -3.28 6.07
CA LYS A 35 -10.97 -2.37 7.17
C LYS A 35 -12.01 -1.25 7.25
N ARG A 36 -12.82 -1.24 8.31
CA ARG A 36 -13.81 -0.18 8.57
C ARG A 36 -13.26 1.24 8.43
N ARG A 37 -12.02 1.48 8.86
CA ARG A 37 -11.41 2.82 8.84
C ARG A 37 -11.14 3.38 7.44
N THR A 38 -11.12 2.55 6.39
CA THR A 38 -10.89 3.01 5.01
C THR A 38 -12.18 3.42 4.32
N ILE A 39 -13.35 3.02 4.84
CA ILE A 39 -14.68 3.42 4.37
C ILE A 39 -14.80 4.94 4.19
N PRO A 40 -14.52 5.79 5.20
CA PRO A 40 -14.66 7.24 5.04
C PRO A 40 -13.76 7.80 3.92
N ALA A 41 -12.53 7.31 3.77
CA ALA A 41 -11.63 7.72 2.69
C ALA A 41 -12.21 7.38 1.30
N LEU A 42 -12.77 6.17 1.13
CA LEU A 42 -13.40 5.78 -0.12
C LEU A 42 -14.64 6.63 -0.43
N LEU A 43 -15.48 6.91 0.58
CA LEU A 43 -16.67 7.74 0.39
C LEU A 43 -16.31 9.19 0.03
N THR A 44 -15.27 9.75 0.64
CA THR A 44 -14.71 11.05 0.24
C THR A 44 -14.29 11.04 -1.23
N LEU A 45 -13.55 10.01 -1.66
CA LEU A 45 -13.11 9.90 -3.05
C LEU A 45 -14.27 9.72 -4.05
N ILE A 46 -15.29 8.93 -3.71
CA ILE A 46 -16.49 8.78 -4.55
C ILE A 46 -17.24 10.11 -4.67
N LYS A 47 -17.34 10.89 -3.58
CA LYS A 47 -18.09 12.15 -3.57
C LYS A 47 -17.36 13.28 -4.31
N TYR A 48 -16.07 13.45 -4.07
CA TYR A 48 -15.33 14.63 -4.51
C TYR A 48 -14.31 14.35 -5.62
N GLY A 49 -14.05 13.07 -5.96
CA GLY A 49 -13.02 12.66 -6.94
C GLY A 49 -11.58 12.76 -6.42
N GLU A 50 -11.32 13.61 -5.42
CA GLU A 50 -10.05 13.74 -4.73
C GLU A 50 -10.25 13.80 -3.21
N GLY A 51 -9.21 13.41 -2.47
CA GLY A 51 -9.23 13.40 -1.02
C GLY A 51 -7.84 13.52 -0.41
N CYS A 52 -7.80 13.94 0.85
CA CYS A 52 -6.59 14.08 1.66
C CYS A 52 -6.95 13.99 3.15
N GLU A 53 -5.93 13.98 4.00
CA GLU A 53 -6.07 13.88 5.46
C GLU A 53 -7.07 14.89 6.05
N SER A 54 -7.04 16.17 5.63
CA SER A 54 -7.92 17.21 6.17
C SER A 54 -9.41 16.92 5.99
N ASP A 55 -9.76 16.08 5.00
CA ASP A 55 -11.14 15.72 4.72
C ASP A 55 -11.73 14.80 5.79
N LEU A 56 -10.88 14.15 6.59
CA LEU A 56 -11.27 13.23 7.65
C LEU A 56 -10.98 13.79 9.06
N THR A 57 -10.63 15.07 9.17
CA THR A 57 -10.45 15.79 10.43
C THR A 57 -11.49 16.88 10.60
N THR A 58 -11.43 17.61 11.71
CA THR A 58 -12.26 18.79 11.97
C THR A 58 -11.88 20.00 11.11
N ALA A 59 -10.92 19.87 10.20
CA ALA A 59 -10.49 20.94 9.29
C ALA A 59 -11.45 21.13 8.10
N SER A 60 -12.43 20.23 7.92
CA SER A 60 -13.45 20.33 6.88
C SER A 60 -14.80 19.78 7.37
N ASN A 61 -15.87 20.07 6.63
CA ASN A 61 -17.21 19.53 6.90
C ASN A 61 -17.49 18.24 6.11
N ASN A 62 -16.50 17.69 5.39
CA ASN A 62 -16.71 16.60 4.45
C ASN A 62 -17.32 15.35 5.11
N LEU A 63 -16.84 14.98 6.30
CA LEU A 63 -17.40 13.85 7.05
C LEU A 63 -18.86 14.08 7.41
N GLN A 64 -19.22 15.30 7.80
CA GLN A 64 -20.59 15.66 8.11
C GLN A 64 -21.47 15.57 6.85
N GLU A 65 -21.03 16.13 5.73
CA GLU A 65 -21.76 16.06 4.45
C GLU A 65 -21.97 14.62 3.98
N ILE A 66 -20.97 13.75 4.15
CA ILE A 66 -21.06 12.31 3.82
C ILE A 66 -22.08 11.63 4.74
N LYS A 67 -22.04 11.89 6.05
CA LYS A 67 -22.98 11.32 7.03
C LYS A 67 -24.42 11.77 6.75
N GLU A 68 -24.61 13.03 6.37
CA GLU A 68 -25.92 13.58 6.01
C GLU A 68 -26.48 12.93 4.74
N GLU A 69 -25.68 12.80 3.68
CA GLU A 69 -26.11 12.15 2.42
C GLU A 69 -26.39 10.65 2.59
N LEU A 70 -25.72 10.01 3.54
CA LEU A 70 -25.89 8.59 3.87
C LEU A 70 -26.84 8.34 5.06
N LYS A 71 -27.55 9.35 5.53
CA LYS A 71 -28.47 9.22 6.66
C LYS A 71 -29.52 8.13 6.39
N GLY A 72 -29.62 7.17 7.32
CA GLY A 72 -30.52 6.01 7.19
C GLY A 72 -29.99 4.87 6.31
N LYS A 73 -28.84 5.03 5.64
CA LYS A 73 -28.18 3.99 4.82
C LYS A 73 -27.00 3.32 5.51
N ILE A 74 -26.50 3.94 6.59
CA ILE A 74 -25.35 3.46 7.36
C ILE A 74 -25.67 3.47 8.87
N PRO A 75 -25.06 2.59 9.68
CA PRO A 75 -25.10 2.73 11.13
C PRO A 75 -24.44 4.04 11.57
N ASP A 76 -25.04 4.76 12.52
CA ASP A 76 -24.58 6.09 12.97
C ASP A 76 -23.12 6.10 13.45
N HIS A 77 -22.68 4.99 14.03
CA HIS A 77 -21.32 4.84 14.54
C HIS A 77 -20.31 4.50 13.44
N LEU A 78 -20.72 4.08 12.24
CA LEU A 78 -19.82 3.53 11.22
C LEU A 78 -18.68 4.50 10.86
N ILE A 79 -19.02 5.78 10.70
CA ILE A 79 -18.13 6.90 10.39
C ILE A 79 -18.03 7.81 11.62
N GLN A 80 -16.80 8.08 12.05
CA GLN A 80 -16.52 9.00 13.17
C GLN A 80 -16.66 10.45 12.73
N ASP A 81 -16.79 11.38 13.68
CA ASP A 81 -16.84 12.82 13.38
C ASP A 81 -15.46 13.38 13.02
N SER A 82 -14.39 12.72 13.45
CA SER A 82 -13.02 13.01 13.04
C SER A 82 -12.10 11.81 13.29
N TYR A 83 -10.94 11.80 12.64
CA TYR A 83 -9.93 10.76 12.77
C TYR A 83 -8.58 11.37 13.16
N ALA A 84 -8.01 10.94 14.28
CA ALA A 84 -6.72 11.45 14.77
C ALA A 84 -5.54 11.10 13.85
N ASP A 85 -5.59 9.94 13.19
CA ASP A 85 -4.63 9.52 12.16
C ASP A 85 -5.36 9.46 10.81
N ALA A 86 -5.72 10.64 10.30
CA ALA A 86 -6.59 10.80 9.13
C ALA A 86 -5.92 10.46 7.79
N ASN A 87 -4.59 10.39 7.74
CA ASN A 87 -3.87 9.89 6.55
C ASN A 87 -3.95 8.35 6.45
N LYS A 88 -4.06 7.66 7.58
CA LYS A 88 -4.08 6.18 7.62
C LYS A 88 -5.26 5.56 6.86
N PRO A 89 -6.52 6.08 6.95
CA PRO A 89 -7.62 5.67 6.07
C PRO A 89 -7.27 5.62 4.58
N PHE A 90 -6.68 6.70 4.02
CA PHE A 90 -6.31 6.74 2.61
C PHE A 90 -5.15 5.80 2.28
N SER A 91 -4.11 5.83 3.12
CA SER A 91 -2.93 4.98 2.93
C SER A 91 -3.27 3.49 2.95
N GLU A 92 -4.14 3.06 3.86
CA GLU A 92 -4.61 1.67 3.96
C GLU A 92 -5.60 1.31 2.85
N LEU A 93 -6.47 2.24 2.42
CA LEU A 93 -7.35 2.03 1.27
C LEU A 93 -6.52 1.71 0.02
N TRP A 94 -5.46 2.48 -0.22
CA TRP A 94 -4.58 2.29 -1.36
C TRP A 94 -3.69 1.03 -1.22
N ASN A 95 -2.99 0.87 -0.10
CA ASN A 95 -1.97 -0.20 0.05
C ASN A 95 -2.50 -1.56 0.52
N GLU A 96 -3.54 -1.57 1.36
CA GLU A 96 -3.95 -2.79 2.09
C GLU A 96 -5.30 -3.33 1.63
N GLU A 97 -6.22 -2.45 1.24
CA GLU A 97 -7.48 -2.84 0.58
C GLU A 97 -7.28 -3.10 -0.92
N GLY A 98 -6.14 -2.70 -1.50
CA GLY A 98 -5.75 -3.05 -2.86
C GLY A 98 -6.36 -2.17 -3.95
N PHE A 99 -6.84 -0.97 -3.62
CA PHE A 99 -7.33 0.00 -4.60
C PHE A 99 -6.17 0.83 -5.20
N TYR A 100 -5.17 0.15 -5.77
CA TYR A 100 -3.95 0.77 -6.28
C TYR A 100 -4.17 1.73 -7.47
N PHE A 101 -5.31 1.58 -8.17
CA PHE A 101 -5.74 2.48 -9.25
C PHE A 101 -6.16 3.87 -8.74
N ILE A 102 -6.39 4.05 -7.43
CA ILE A 102 -6.50 5.39 -6.83
C ILE A 102 -5.12 6.03 -6.94
N LYS A 103 -5.02 7.12 -7.69
CA LYS A 103 -3.74 7.80 -7.90
C LYS A 103 -3.31 8.49 -6.62
N ASN A 104 -2.04 8.34 -6.28
CA ASN A 104 -1.39 9.03 -5.18
C ASN A 104 -0.16 9.79 -5.74
N PRO A 105 -0.38 10.89 -6.47
CA PRO A 105 0.68 11.58 -7.19
C PRO A 105 1.80 12.07 -6.25
N PRO A 106 3.06 11.66 -6.49
CA PRO A 106 4.19 12.07 -5.66
C PRO A 106 4.35 13.59 -5.64
N GLY A 107 4.41 14.17 -4.43
CA GLY A 107 4.64 15.61 -4.25
C GLY A 107 3.41 16.51 -4.43
N GLU A 108 2.30 15.98 -4.96
CA GLU A 108 1.04 16.72 -5.01
C GLU A 108 0.36 16.72 -3.64
N LYS A 109 -0.03 17.91 -3.20
CA LYS A 109 -0.69 18.12 -1.91
C LYS A 109 -2.06 18.76 -2.09
N ARG A 110 -2.98 18.38 -1.21
CA ARG A 110 -4.26 19.05 -1.01
C ARG A 110 -4.35 19.43 0.46
N ASN A 111 -4.61 20.71 0.73
CA ASN A 111 -4.64 21.27 2.09
C ASN A 111 -3.39 20.93 2.93
N GLY A 112 -2.22 20.87 2.29
CA GLY A 112 -0.95 20.57 2.96
C GLY A 112 -0.62 19.09 3.17
N SER A 113 -1.58 18.18 2.94
CA SER A 113 -1.42 16.73 3.08
C SER A 113 -1.39 16.01 1.73
N GLN A 114 -0.99 14.74 1.75
CA GLN A 114 -0.89 13.90 0.56
C GLN A 114 -2.24 13.81 -0.17
N LYS A 115 -2.22 14.04 -1.48
CA LYS A 115 -3.40 14.00 -2.35
C LYS A 115 -3.64 12.58 -2.87
N TYR A 116 -4.90 12.15 -2.86
CA TYR A 116 -5.40 10.91 -3.47
C TYR A 116 -6.50 11.25 -4.48
N ILE A 117 -6.56 10.55 -5.61
CA ILE A 117 -7.48 10.83 -6.72
C ILE A 117 -8.11 9.54 -7.22
N LEU A 118 -9.44 9.52 -7.29
CA LEU A 118 -10.23 8.48 -7.94
C LEU A 118 -10.84 9.07 -9.21
N ASN A 119 -10.33 8.68 -10.38
CA ASN A 119 -10.90 9.17 -11.64
C ASN A 119 -12.21 8.45 -11.93
N ILE A 120 -13.16 9.15 -12.56
CA ILE A 120 -14.45 8.58 -12.98
C ILE A 120 -14.27 7.33 -13.86
N THR A 121 -13.22 7.31 -14.67
CA THR A 121 -12.86 6.16 -15.53
C THR A 121 -12.48 4.91 -14.74
N ASP A 122 -12.05 5.06 -13.49
CA ASP A 122 -11.59 3.97 -12.63
C ASP A 122 -12.69 3.45 -11.70
N HIS A 123 -13.89 4.06 -11.70
CA HIS A 123 -14.98 3.69 -10.79
C HIS A 123 -15.42 2.24 -10.93
N ASP A 124 -15.45 1.70 -12.16
CA ASP A 124 -15.85 0.31 -12.37
C ASP A 124 -14.85 -0.69 -11.75
N GLN A 125 -13.58 -0.27 -11.53
CA GLN A 125 -12.56 -1.08 -10.83
C GLN A 125 -12.82 -1.20 -9.32
N LEU A 126 -13.71 -0.39 -8.73
CA LEU A 126 -14.09 -0.55 -7.32
C LEU A 126 -14.86 -1.84 -7.05
N PHE A 127 -15.51 -2.40 -8.08
CA PHE A 127 -16.30 -3.62 -7.97
C PHE A 127 -15.53 -4.88 -8.32
N THR A 128 -14.33 -4.75 -8.90
CA THR A 128 -13.48 -5.91 -9.10
C THR A 128 -12.97 -6.37 -7.75
N VAL A 129 -13.06 -7.67 -7.47
CA VAL A 129 -12.50 -8.28 -6.26
C VAL A 129 -11.00 -8.06 -6.27
N ASN A 130 -10.55 -6.97 -5.65
CA ASN A 130 -9.15 -6.75 -5.37
C ASN A 130 -8.80 -7.81 -4.34
N LYS A 131 -8.18 -8.90 -4.81
CA LYS A 131 -7.60 -9.91 -3.94
C LYS A 131 -6.71 -9.12 -2.99
N LYS A 132 -7.09 -9.07 -1.71
CA LYS A 132 -6.31 -8.41 -0.67
C LYS A 132 -4.86 -8.79 -0.92
N ALA A 133 -3.96 -7.80 -0.98
CA ALA A 133 -2.54 -8.08 -1.01
C ALA A 133 -2.22 -8.81 0.30
N GLU A 134 -2.32 -10.14 0.31
CA GLU A 134 -1.98 -10.97 1.44
C GLU A 134 -0.46 -10.92 1.55
N ARG A 135 0.04 -9.90 2.26
CA ARG A 135 1.44 -9.80 2.63
C ARG A 135 1.71 -10.89 3.67
N LYS A 136 1.99 -12.09 3.19
CA LYS A 136 2.51 -13.18 4.01
C LYS A 136 4.01 -12.98 4.15
N LEU A 137 4.53 -13.43 5.29
CA LEU A 137 5.97 -13.60 5.42
C LEU A 137 6.37 -14.89 4.70
N PRO A 138 7.61 -14.98 4.19
CA PRO A 138 8.13 -16.24 3.67
C PRO A 138 8.10 -17.31 4.76
N SER A 139 7.91 -18.57 4.35
CA SER A 139 7.91 -19.70 5.29
C SER A 139 9.23 -19.81 6.07
N PRO A 140 9.26 -20.39 7.28
CA PRO A 140 10.49 -20.47 8.07
C PRO A 140 11.66 -21.18 7.36
N VAL A 141 11.36 -22.19 6.54
CA VAL A 141 12.36 -22.89 5.71
C VAL A 141 12.99 -21.92 4.71
N ILE A 142 12.16 -21.13 4.04
CA ILE A 142 12.60 -20.17 3.02
C ILE A 142 13.33 -18.99 3.64
N GLN A 143 12.94 -18.55 4.84
CA GLN A 143 13.72 -17.57 5.59
C GLN A 143 15.17 -18.04 5.82
N ILE A 144 15.37 -19.31 6.15
CA ILE A 144 16.71 -19.89 6.34
C ILE A 144 17.47 -19.93 5.02
N GLU A 145 16.82 -20.35 3.93
CA GLU A 145 17.43 -20.43 2.60
C GLU A 145 17.87 -19.05 2.09
N ILE A 146 16.99 -18.05 2.16
CA ILE A 146 17.30 -16.67 1.74
C ILE A 146 18.49 -16.12 2.55
N LEU A 147 18.48 -16.29 3.88
CA LEU A 147 19.58 -15.81 4.72
C LEU A 147 20.89 -16.54 4.42
N LYS A 148 20.83 -17.84 4.10
CA LYS A 148 22.01 -18.62 3.70
C LYS A 148 22.58 -18.12 2.38
N GLN A 149 21.73 -17.94 1.37
CA GLN A 149 22.12 -17.42 0.05
C GLN A 149 22.72 -16.01 0.15
N GLN A 150 22.12 -15.16 0.98
CA GLN A 150 22.58 -13.78 1.20
C GLN A 150 23.67 -13.64 2.26
N LEU A 151 24.21 -14.75 2.80
CA LEU A 151 25.26 -14.76 3.82
C LEU A 151 24.92 -13.90 5.06
N ASN A 152 23.66 -13.92 5.50
CA ASN A 152 23.12 -13.09 6.59
C ASN A 152 23.32 -11.57 6.40
N LYS A 153 23.34 -11.11 5.15
CA LYS A 153 23.50 -9.70 4.78
C LYS A 153 22.30 -9.20 3.99
N CYS A 154 22.09 -7.89 4.04
CA CYS A 154 21.13 -7.19 3.19
C CYS A 154 21.45 -7.46 1.70
N ASN A 155 20.42 -7.82 0.92
CA ASN A 155 20.59 -8.15 -0.51
C ASN A 155 21.09 -6.97 -1.35
N PHE A 156 20.92 -5.74 -0.86
CA PHE A 156 21.43 -4.53 -1.52
C PHE A 156 22.75 -4.07 -0.91
N CYS A 157 22.74 -3.50 0.29
CA CYS A 157 23.92 -2.79 0.81
C CYS A 157 24.90 -3.68 1.57
N GLY A 158 24.59 -4.97 1.78
CA GLY A 158 25.54 -5.90 2.40
C GLY A 158 25.74 -5.74 3.89
N SER A 159 25.01 -4.83 4.51
CA SER A 159 24.96 -4.68 5.97
C SER A 159 24.51 -6.00 6.61
N ILE A 160 25.12 -6.36 7.72
CA ILE A 160 24.69 -7.50 8.53
C ILE A 160 23.28 -7.21 9.03
N ILE A 161 22.35 -8.15 8.82
CA ILE A 161 20.95 -8.01 9.22
C ILE A 161 20.62 -8.93 10.40
N LYS A 162 19.83 -8.43 11.34
CA LYS A 162 19.43 -9.11 12.58
C LYS A 162 17.94 -8.94 12.83
N LYS A 163 17.32 -9.92 13.49
CA LYS A 163 15.93 -9.79 13.97
C LYS A 163 15.88 -8.69 15.02
N ASN A 164 14.74 -8.00 15.12
CA ASN A 164 14.60 -6.85 16.03
C ASN A 164 14.91 -7.18 17.50
N GLN A 165 14.60 -8.41 17.96
CA GLN A 165 14.91 -8.86 19.31
C GLN A 165 16.42 -9.00 19.60
N GLN A 166 17.25 -9.08 18.55
CA GLN A 166 18.70 -9.24 18.65
C GLN A 166 19.45 -7.89 18.56
N ILE A 167 18.72 -6.77 18.47
CA ILE A 167 19.29 -5.43 18.26
C ILE A 167 19.17 -4.63 19.55
N GLN A 168 20.30 -4.12 20.04
CA GLN A 168 20.32 -3.27 21.24
C GLN A 168 19.61 -1.94 20.98
N PRO A 169 18.87 -1.37 21.95
CA PRO A 169 18.05 -0.16 21.76
C PRO A 169 18.80 1.02 21.11
N ASN A 170 20.06 1.25 21.48
CA ASN A 170 20.89 2.39 21.04
C ASN A 170 21.93 2.01 19.97
N THR A 171 21.64 1.01 19.14
CA THR A 171 22.53 0.61 18.04
C THR A 171 22.68 1.75 17.02
N TYR A 172 23.91 2.18 16.75
CA TYR A 172 24.19 3.14 15.68
C TYR A 172 23.69 2.62 14.32
N ALA A 173 23.02 3.49 13.56
CA ALA A 173 22.41 3.15 12.27
C ALA A 173 21.53 1.88 12.33
N LYS A 174 20.70 1.75 13.38
CA LYS A 174 19.78 0.62 13.61
C LYS A 174 19.05 0.14 12.34
N ASP A 175 18.62 1.06 11.48
CA ASP A 175 17.91 0.75 10.24
C ASP A 175 18.74 0.02 9.19
N ARG A 176 20.07 0.10 9.25
CA ARG A 176 20.99 -0.68 8.40
C ARG A 176 21.16 -2.12 8.90
N VAL A 177 20.76 -2.40 10.14
CA VAL A 177 20.93 -3.72 10.79
C VAL A 177 19.59 -4.46 10.95
N LYS A 178 18.48 -3.74 11.01
CA LYS A 178 17.15 -4.35 11.19
C LYS A 178 16.71 -5.13 9.96
N LEU A 179 16.55 -6.45 10.09
CA LEU A 179 16.03 -7.35 9.07
C LEU A 179 14.57 -7.03 8.73
N VAL A 180 14.28 -6.98 7.42
CA VAL A 180 12.95 -6.93 6.83
C VAL A 180 12.87 -7.97 5.73
N TRP A 181 11.74 -8.69 5.67
CA TRP A 181 11.37 -9.54 4.55
C TRP A 181 10.54 -8.71 3.59
N ASP A 182 11.01 -8.57 2.35
CA ASP A 182 10.34 -7.76 1.35
C ASP A 182 10.14 -8.54 0.07
N HIS A 183 9.07 -8.21 -0.65
CA HIS A 183 8.81 -8.81 -1.95
C HIS A 183 9.79 -8.29 -2.99
N ARG A 184 10.32 -9.16 -3.85
CA ARG A 184 11.13 -8.77 -5.01
C ARG A 184 10.29 -7.91 -5.95
N ILE A 185 9.19 -8.48 -6.44
CA ILE A 185 8.15 -7.77 -7.19
C ILE A 185 7.05 -7.38 -6.19
N PRO A 186 6.76 -6.08 -5.99
CA PRO A 186 5.69 -5.66 -5.09
C PRO A 186 4.33 -6.25 -5.49
N VAL A 187 3.50 -6.59 -4.50
CA VAL A 187 2.18 -7.19 -4.75
C VAL A 187 1.28 -6.25 -5.56
N GLU A 188 1.36 -4.95 -5.28
CA GLU A 188 0.68 -3.87 -6.00
C GLU A 188 1.10 -3.76 -7.48
N LYS A 189 2.24 -4.35 -7.88
CA LYS A 189 2.72 -4.41 -9.27
C LYS A 189 2.48 -5.77 -9.92
N GLY A 190 1.69 -6.65 -9.31
CA GLY A 190 1.42 -8.00 -9.81
C GLY A 190 2.36 -9.08 -9.27
N GLY A 191 3.16 -8.77 -8.24
CA GLY A 191 3.90 -9.77 -7.48
C GLY A 191 2.96 -10.66 -6.64
N ASN A 192 3.44 -11.86 -6.29
CA ASN A 192 2.72 -12.79 -5.41
C ASN A 192 3.41 -12.89 -4.04
N SER A 193 2.78 -13.57 -3.09
CA SER A 193 3.39 -13.90 -1.80
C SER A 193 3.87 -15.35 -1.74
N GLU A 194 4.29 -15.87 -2.88
CA GLU A 194 4.95 -17.17 -2.97
C GLU A 194 6.41 -17.03 -2.52
N ASP A 195 6.95 -18.13 -2.03
CA ASP A 195 8.26 -18.17 -1.38
C ASP A 195 9.42 -17.71 -2.29
N ASN A 196 9.26 -17.78 -3.62
CA ASN A 196 10.26 -17.32 -4.60
C ASN A 196 10.30 -15.79 -4.81
N ASN A 197 9.31 -15.05 -4.33
CA ASN A 197 9.21 -13.60 -4.53
C ASN A 197 9.72 -12.81 -3.32
N PHE A 198 10.57 -13.38 -2.46
CA PHE A 198 11.10 -12.70 -1.28
C PHE A 198 12.61 -12.46 -1.34
N GLN A 199 13.04 -11.43 -0.62
CA GLN A 199 14.44 -11.12 -0.33
C GLN A 199 14.58 -10.54 1.07
N ALA A 200 15.76 -10.70 1.68
CA ALA A 200 16.07 -10.11 2.98
C ALA A 200 16.78 -8.77 2.81
N LEU A 201 16.20 -7.70 3.35
CA LEU A 201 16.76 -6.35 3.29
C LEU A 201 16.99 -5.80 4.70
N CYS A 202 17.87 -4.79 4.80
CA CYS A 202 17.84 -3.91 5.94
C CYS A 202 16.67 -2.92 5.81
N PHE A 203 16.13 -2.46 6.94
CA PHE A 203 15.00 -1.54 6.99
C PHE A 203 15.23 -0.27 6.15
N TYR A 204 16.46 0.27 6.14
CA TYR A 204 16.82 1.42 5.32
C TYR A 204 16.65 1.14 3.81
N CYS A 205 17.25 0.05 3.31
CA CYS A 205 17.15 -0.32 1.90
C CYS A 205 15.72 -0.65 1.48
N ASN A 206 14.93 -1.28 2.36
CA ASN A 206 13.51 -1.51 2.14
C ASN A 206 12.74 -0.20 1.97
N LYS A 207 13.02 0.80 2.82
CA LYS A 207 12.40 2.13 2.72
C LYS A 207 12.75 2.82 1.39
N CYS A 208 14.02 2.81 1.00
CA CYS A 208 14.46 3.37 -0.30
C CYS A 208 13.79 2.65 -1.48
N LYS A 209 13.72 1.31 -1.44
CA LYS A 209 13.01 0.52 -2.45
C LYS A 209 11.56 0.95 -2.58
N TRP A 210 10.83 1.04 -1.47
CA TRP A 210 9.43 1.47 -1.46
C TRP A 210 9.25 2.88 -2.07
N GLN A 211 10.12 3.83 -1.70
CA GLN A 211 10.05 5.20 -2.24
C GLN A 211 10.21 5.23 -3.77
N ILE A 212 11.14 4.45 -4.31
CA ILE A 212 11.37 4.38 -5.76
C ILE A 212 10.27 3.56 -6.47
N CYS A 213 9.79 2.47 -5.87
CA CYS A 213 8.70 1.69 -6.44
C CYS A 213 7.42 2.52 -6.59
N ASN A 214 7.16 3.48 -5.69
CA ASN A 214 5.98 4.35 -5.74
C ASN A 214 5.97 5.33 -6.92
N ILE A 215 7.15 5.73 -7.43
CA ILE A 215 7.24 6.61 -8.62
C ILE A 215 7.26 5.81 -9.93
N CYS A 216 7.26 4.48 -9.86
CA CYS A 216 7.31 3.62 -11.03
C CYS A 216 5.88 3.32 -11.51
N GLU A 217 5.54 3.75 -12.71
CA GLU A 217 4.20 3.54 -13.29
C GLU A 217 4.05 2.21 -14.03
N TYR A 218 5.15 1.47 -14.22
CA TYR A 218 5.17 0.21 -14.96
C TYR A 218 4.74 -1.00 -14.10
N GLY A 219 4.28 -2.05 -14.78
CA GLY A 219 3.87 -3.32 -14.18
C GLY A 219 5.03 -4.24 -13.77
N SER A 220 4.72 -5.50 -13.49
CA SER A 220 5.69 -6.53 -13.08
C SER A 220 6.73 -6.86 -14.14
N ASP A 221 6.42 -6.64 -15.42
CA ASP A 221 7.32 -6.84 -16.55
C ASP A 221 8.62 -6.05 -16.39
N LYS A 222 8.51 -4.78 -15.95
CA LYS A 222 9.68 -3.92 -15.71
C LYS A 222 10.35 -4.13 -14.37
N CYS A 223 9.74 -4.89 -13.46
CA CYS A 223 10.43 -5.30 -12.23
C CYS A 223 11.57 -6.28 -12.54
N LEU A 224 11.44 -7.14 -13.56
CA LEU A 224 12.50 -8.06 -13.97
C LEU A 224 13.78 -7.34 -14.41
N GLU A 225 13.65 -6.11 -14.92
CA GLU A 225 14.74 -5.25 -15.38
C GLU A 225 15.28 -4.31 -14.28
N CYS A 226 14.81 -4.44 -13.03
CA CYS A 226 15.11 -3.48 -11.97
C CYS A 226 15.93 -4.13 -10.84
N VAL A 227 17.04 -3.48 -10.47
CA VAL A 227 17.93 -3.89 -9.37
C VAL A 227 17.22 -4.01 -8.03
N LEU A 228 16.10 -3.30 -7.86
CA LEU A 228 15.30 -3.35 -6.63
C LEU A 228 14.48 -4.65 -6.49
N ALA A 229 14.21 -5.37 -7.57
CA ALA A 229 13.56 -6.68 -7.53
C ALA A 229 14.58 -7.81 -7.68
N PHE A 230 15.50 -7.61 -8.62
CA PHE A 230 16.60 -8.52 -8.90
C PHE A 230 17.89 -7.70 -8.84
N PRO A 231 18.52 -7.57 -7.65
CA PRO A 231 19.98 -7.44 -7.59
C PRO A 231 20.53 -8.75 -8.21
N GLU A 232 21.75 -9.24 -8.12
CA GLU A 232 22.17 -10.40 -8.96
C GLU A 232 22.09 -10.26 -10.52
N GLN A 233 21.04 -9.71 -11.16
CA GLN A 233 20.83 -9.62 -12.62
C GLN A 233 21.23 -8.27 -13.22
N THR A 234 20.97 -7.16 -12.52
CA THR A 234 21.20 -5.81 -13.04
C THR A 234 21.68 -4.86 -11.94
N ASN A 235 22.25 -3.72 -12.32
CA ASN A 235 22.68 -2.66 -11.40
C ASN A 235 21.85 -1.38 -11.56
N ILE A 236 20.84 -1.41 -12.43
CA ILE A 236 20.04 -0.25 -12.80
C ILE A 236 18.74 -0.21 -12.01
N ILE A 237 18.45 0.94 -11.41
CA ILE A 237 17.13 1.28 -10.90
C ILE A 237 16.28 1.69 -12.10
N PHE A 238 15.37 0.81 -12.54
CA PHE A 238 14.62 1.01 -13.79
C PHE A 238 13.88 2.36 -13.89
N PRO A 239 13.14 2.86 -12.87
CA PRO A 239 12.39 4.11 -13.02
C PRO A 239 13.25 5.36 -13.22
N THR A 240 14.45 5.38 -12.62
CA THR A 240 15.36 6.54 -12.65
C THR A 240 16.54 6.34 -13.59
N GLN A 241 16.73 5.12 -14.10
CA GLN A 241 17.90 4.67 -14.85
C GLN A 241 19.23 4.84 -14.07
N GLU A 242 19.17 5.02 -12.74
CA GLU A 242 20.36 5.18 -11.91
C GLU A 242 21.12 3.85 -11.82
N ASN A 243 22.42 3.90 -12.14
CA ASN A 243 23.34 2.79 -11.86
C ASN A 243 23.84 2.90 -10.42
N ILE A 244 23.58 1.87 -9.62
CA ILE A 244 23.96 1.82 -8.19
C ILE A 244 25.04 0.78 -7.88
N THR A 245 25.88 0.41 -8.85
CA THR A 245 26.98 -0.55 -8.65
C THR A 245 27.84 -0.22 -7.43
N ASP A 246 28.08 1.06 -7.15
CA ASP A 246 28.86 1.57 -6.01
C ASP A 246 28.24 1.28 -4.63
N ARG A 247 26.95 0.89 -4.58
CA ARG A 247 26.18 0.69 -3.34
C ARG A 247 25.73 -0.75 -3.14
N LEU A 248 26.00 -1.63 -4.10
CA LEU A 248 25.58 -3.03 -4.07
C LEU A 248 26.60 -3.92 -3.37
N ASN A 249 26.09 -4.93 -2.68
CA ASN A 249 26.83 -5.98 -1.98
C ASN A 249 27.24 -7.08 -2.97
N ARG A 250 28.05 -6.70 -3.94
CA ARG A 250 28.69 -7.65 -4.85
C ARG A 250 30.19 -7.52 -4.64
N LYS A 251 30.91 -8.64 -4.78
CA LYS A 251 32.35 -8.54 -4.96
C LYS A 251 32.58 -7.78 -6.26
N HIS A 252 33.38 -6.73 -6.20
CA HIS A 252 33.98 -6.18 -7.40
C HIS A 252 35.02 -7.22 -7.83
N ASP A 253 34.78 -7.86 -8.98
CA ASP A 253 35.83 -8.63 -9.66
C ASP A 253 36.92 -7.67 -10.16
#